data_AF-A0A067D0J9-F1
#
_entry.id   AF-A0A067D0J9-F1
#
_cell.length_a   1.000
_cell.length_b   1.000
_cell.length_c   1.000
_cell.angle_alpha   90.00
_cell.angle_beta   90.00
_cell.angle_gamma   90.00
#
_symmetry.space_group_name_H-M   'P 1'
#
loop_
_entity.id
_entity.type
_entity.pdbx_description
1 polymer ?
#
loop_
_entity_poly.entity_id
_entity_poly.type
_entity_poly.pdbx_seq_one_letter_code
_entity_poly.pdbx_strand_id
1 'polypeptide(L)'
;MNYSDLCMQYVASGIDLLEKLINVHVCRFQMAAEPVNLNEFQELARLALPKMYYDFYAGGAEDEHTLKENVEAFHRITFRPRILVDVSRIDLSTTILDYKISAPIIIAPTALHKLANPEGEVATARAAASCNTIMVLSFTSSSSIEEVAASCNAVRFYQLYVFKKRDIAATLVQRAERNGFKALVLTADTPRLGRREADIKNKMITPPLKNLEGLLSTKVSSDTGSNFEADAKRPWMLL
;
A
#
# COMPACT_ATOMS: atom_id res chain seq x y z
N MET A 1 -28.70 -23.01 -10.32
CA MET A 1 -27.99 -21.83 -9.83
C MET A 1 -27.07 -21.38 -10.95
N ASN A 2 -27.41 -20.28 -11.61
CA ASN A 2 -26.66 -19.81 -12.77
C ASN A 2 -25.44 -18.99 -12.31
N TYR A 3 -24.40 -18.97 -13.14
CA TYR A 3 -23.10 -18.32 -12.84
C TYR A 3 -23.24 -16.80 -12.56
N SER A 4 -24.30 -16.17 -13.08
CA SER A 4 -24.68 -14.79 -12.77
C SER A 4 -25.06 -14.59 -11.30
N ASP A 5 -25.73 -15.57 -10.69
CA ASP A 5 -26.20 -15.49 -9.30
C ASP A 5 -25.03 -15.64 -8.31
N LEU A 6 -24.02 -16.43 -8.69
CA LEU A 6 -22.81 -16.61 -7.90
C LEU A 6 -21.91 -15.37 -7.95
N CYS A 7 -21.76 -14.75 -9.12
CA CYS A 7 -20.96 -13.53 -9.28
C CYS A 7 -21.57 -12.34 -8.52
N MET A 8 -22.90 -12.23 -8.52
CA MET A 8 -23.62 -11.24 -7.72
C MET A 8 -23.51 -11.52 -6.21
N GLN A 9 -23.46 -12.79 -5.78
CA GLN A 9 -23.19 -13.14 -4.37
C GLN A 9 -21.76 -12.85 -3.92
N TYR A 10 -20.76 -12.99 -4.79
CA TYR A 10 -19.35 -12.65 -4.47
C TYR A 10 -19.10 -11.15 -4.41
N VAL A 11 -19.72 -10.38 -5.31
CA VAL A 11 -19.70 -8.91 -5.25
C VAL A 11 -20.48 -8.41 -4.02
N ALA A 12 -21.66 -8.99 -3.75
CA ALA A 12 -22.45 -8.65 -2.56
C ALA A 12 -21.75 -9.00 -1.22
N SER A 13 -20.97 -10.09 -1.15
CA SER A 13 -20.24 -10.46 0.08
C SER A 13 -18.95 -9.67 0.30
N GLY A 14 -18.31 -9.16 -0.77
CA GLY A 14 -17.24 -8.15 -0.67
C GLY A 14 -17.77 -6.76 -0.28
N ILE A 15 -18.97 -6.41 -0.73
CA ILE A 15 -19.67 -5.15 -0.43
C ILE A 15 -20.25 -5.14 0.99
N ASP A 16 -20.79 -6.25 1.49
CA ASP A 16 -21.31 -6.38 2.86
C ASP A 16 -20.17 -6.27 3.91
N LEU A 17 -18.92 -6.55 3.51
CA LEU A 17 -17.73 -6.27 4.32
C LEU A 17 -17.43 -4.76 4.34
N LEU A 18 -17.53 -4.07 3.19
CA LEU A 18 -17.33 -2.62 3.07
C LEU A 18 -18.43 -1.80 3.77
N GLU A 19 -19.70 -2.22 3.72
CA GLU A 19 -20.81 -1.58 4.44
C GLU A 19 -20.70 -1.74 5.96
N LYS A 20 -20.12 -2.85 6.45
CA LYS A 20 -19.81 -3.04 7.88
C LYS A 20 -18.55 -2.28 8.30
N LEU A 21 -17.59 -2.09 7.40
CA LEU A 21 -16.35 -1.33 7.64
C LEU A 21 -16.56 0.20 7.64
N ILE A 22 -17.57 0.72 6.92
CA ILE A 22 -17.90 2.16 6.86
C ILE A 22 -18.79 2.60 8.05
N ASN A 23 -19.45 1.66 8.74
CA ASN A 23 -20.43 1.97 9.79
C ASN A 23 -19.86 2.31 11.19
N VAL A 24 -18.54 2.39 11.35
CA VAL A 24 -17.91 2.80 12.62
C VAL A 24 -17.38 4.23 12.50
N HIS A 25 -18.29 5.19 12.67
CA HIS A 25 -18.03 6.62 12.98
C HIS A 25 -17.26 7.46 11.93
N VAL A 26 -17.84 7.62 10.74
CA VAL A 26 -17.56 8.80 9.88
C VAL A 26 -18.91 9.38 9.44
N CYS A 27 -19.04 10.71 9.47
CA CYS A 27 -20.21 11.44 8.99
C CYS A 27 -20.76 10.81 7.70
N ARG A 28 -22.06 10.49 7.69
CA ARG A 28 -22.82 10.00 6.53
C ARG A 28 -22.57 10.90 5.30
N PHE A 29 -21.55 10.60 4.52
CA PHE A 29 -21.58 10.86 3.09
C PHE A 29 -22.42 9.75 2.51
N GLN A 30 -23.67 10.09 2.22
CA GLN A 30 -24.55 9.24 1.43
C GLN A 30 -23.90 9.12 0.05
N MET A 31 -23.23 8.00 -0.21
CA MET A 31 -22.58 7.72 -1.50
C MET A 31 -23.65 7.83 -2.59
N ALA A 32 -23.55 8.85 -3.44
CA ALA A 32 -24.52 9.09 -4.50
C ALA A 32 -24.47 8.02 -5.60
N ALA A 33 -23.34 7.30 -5.72
CA ALA A 33 -23.13 6.10 -6.53
C ALA A 33 -21.88 5.34 -6.05
N GLU A 34 -21.83 4.03 -6.29
CA GLU A 34 -20.64 3.19 -6.05
C GLU A 34 -19.53 3.55 -7.06
N PRO A 35 -18.27 3.73 -6.63
CA PRO A 35 -17.18 4.11 -7.54
C PRO A 35 -16.92 3.01 -8.57
N VAL A 36 -16.89 3.36 -9.86
CA VAL A 36 -16.78 2.38 -10.95
C VAL A 36 -15.36 2.23 -11.52
N ASN A 37 -14.44 3.13 -11.15
CA ASN A 37 -13.04 3.09 -11.58
C ASN A 37 -12.10 3.68 -10.51
N LEU A 38 -10.79 3.48 -10.69
CA LEU A 38 -9.78 3.92 -9.73
C LEU A 38 -9.66 5.45 -9.58
N ASN A 39 -10.01 6.23 -10.61
CA ASN A 39 -9.96 7.69 -10.52
C ASN A 39 -11.03 8.23 -9.57
N GLU A 40 -12.20 7.58 -9.51
CA GLU A 40 -13.26 7.92 -8.55
C GLU A 40 -12.84 7.60 -7.12
N PHE A 41 -12.11 6.49 -6.89
CA PHE A 41 -11.50 6.23 -5.59
C PHE A 41 -10.50 7.31 -5.19
N GLN A 42 -9.68 7.80 -6.13
CA GLN A 42 -8.75 8.89 -5.88
C GLN A 42 -9.48 10.19 -5.48
N GLU A 43 -10.57 10.53 -6.16
CA GLU A 43 -11.37 11.70 -5.84
C GLU A 43 -12.08 11.57 -4.49
N LEU A 44 -12.63 10.40 -4.17
CA LEU A 44 -13.18 10.10 -2.85
C LEU A 44 -12.12 10.23 -1.75
N ALA A 45 -10.90 9.73 -1.99
CA ALA A 45 -9.79 9.88 -1.07
C ALA A 45 -9.40 11.35 -0.88
N ARG A 46 -9.40 12.16 -1.96
CA ARG A 46 -9.14 13.61 -1.90
C ARG A 46 -10.15 14.35 -1.02
N LEU A 47 -11.41 13.93 -1.06
CA LEU A 47 -12.48 14.52 -0.26
C LEU A 47 -12.46 14.05 1.19
N ALA A 48 -12.08 12.79 1.44
CA ALA A 48 -12.13 12.17 2.76
C ALA A 48 -10.88 12.45 3.61
N LEU A 49 -9.70 12.57 3.00
CA LEU A 49 -8.43 12.68 3.73
C LEU A 49 -8.06 14.14 4.02
N PRO A 50 -7.42 14.41 5.18
CA PRO A 50 -6.72 15.68 5.39
C PRO A 50 -5.73 15.93 4.25
N LYS A 51 -5.67 17.18 3.76
CA LYS A 51 -4.82 17.57 2.63
C LYS A 51 -3.39 17.04 2.74
N MET A 52 -2.78 17.15 3.91
CA MET A 52 -1.42 16.67 4.17
C MET A 52 -1.26 15.16 3.90
N TYR A 53 -2.24 14.34 4.28
CA TYR A 53 -2.20 12.89 4.07
C TYR A 53 -2.51 12.52 2.63
N TYR A 54 -3.49 13.21 2.01
CA TYR A 54 -3.77 13.01 0.59
C TYR A 54 -2.54 13.32 -0.27
N ASP A 55 -1.94 14.50 -0.07
CA ASP A 55 -0.76 14.94 -0.82
C ASP A 55 0.44 14.01 -0.58
N PHE A 56 0.59 13.44 0.62
CA PHE A 56 1.62 12.44 0.92
C PHE A 56 1.48 11.17 0.08
N TYR A 57 0.24 10.74 -0.25
CA TYR A 57 0.03 9.59 -1.10
C TYR A 57 0.05 9.94 -2.59
N ALA A 58 -0.60 11.04 -2.97
CA ALA A 58 -0.79 11.42 -4.36
C ALA A 58 0.44 12.08 -4.99
N GLY A 59 1.31 12.73 -4.20
CA GLY A 59 2.38 13.58 -4.70
C GLY A 59 3.57 12.81 -5.31
N GLY A 60 4.24 13.44 -6.27
CA GLY A 60 5.50 12.99 -6.86
C GLY A 60 6.71 13.74 -6.30
N ALA A 61 7.86 13.58 -6.95
CA ALA A 61 9.05 14.37 -6.70
C ALA A 61 9.11 15.58 -7.63
N GLU A 62 9.61 16.71 -7.12
CA GLU A 62 9.77 17.98 -7.83
C GLU A 62 8.49 18.37 -8.60
N ASP A 63 8.62 18.74 -9.88
CA ASP A 63 7.51 19.14 -10.76
C ASP A 63 6.61 17.97 -11.21
N GLU A 64 6.78 16.77 -10.62
CA GLU A 64 5.95 15.58 -10.85
C GLU A 64 5.89 15.10 -12.32
N HIS A 65 6.85 15.52 -13.15
CA HIS A 65 6.92 15.13 -14.56
C HIS A 65 6.88 13.62 -14.76
N THR A 66 7.69 12.87 -14.00
CA THR A 66 7.72 11.39 -14.08
C THR A 66 6.42 10.76 -13.59
N LEU A 67 5.75 11.36 -12.60
CA LEU A 67 4.47 10.85 -12.10
C LEU A 67 3.41 10.90 -13.21
N LYS A 68 3.31 12.04 -13.90
CA LYS A 68 2.43 12.18 -15.08
C LYS A 68 2.83 11.21 -16.19
N GLU A 69 4.13 11.16 -16.50
CA GLU A 69 4.67 10.34 -17.59
C GLU A 69 4.41 8.84 -17.39
N ASN A 70 4.37 8.35 -16.14
CA ASN A 70 4.03 6.96 -15.84
C ASN A 70 2.64 6.56 -16.35
N VAL A 71 1.66 7.46 -16.28
CA VAL A 71 0.29 7.23 -16.79
C VAL A 71 0.26 7.37 -18.30
N GLU A 72 0.86 8.45 -18.83
CA GLU A 72 0.94 8.72 -20.28
C GLU A 72 1.65 7.59 -21.04
N ALA A 73 2.59 6.90 -20.41
CA ALA A 73 3.27 5.75 -20.98
C ALA A 73 2.32 4.62 -21.37
N PHE A 74 1.31 4.34 -20.56
CA PHE A 74 0.32 3.31 -20.88
C PHE A 74 -0.62 3.74 -22.02
N HIS A 75 -0.91 5.03 -22.17
CA HIS A 75 -1.73 5.55 -23.27
C HIS A 75 -1.08 5.38 -24.64
N ARG A 76 0.25 5.27 -24.71
CA ARG A 76 0.98 5.01 -25.95
C ARG A 76 0.92 3.55 -26.40
N ILE A 77 0.48 2.64 -25.53
CA ILE A 77 0.37 1.21 -25.82
C ILE A 77 -1.05 0.89 -26.26
N THR A 78 -1.23 0.53 -27.53
CA THR A 78 -2.54 0.14 -28.07
C THR A 78 -2.68 -1.38 -28.15
N PHE A 79 -3.83 -1.91 -27.73
CA PHE A 79 -4.16 -3.32 -27.92
C PHE A 79 -4.64 -3.59 -29.34
N ARG A 80 -4.16 -4.68 -29.95
CA ARG A 80 -4.71 -5.24 -31.18
C ARG A 80 -5.66 -6.38 -30.80
N PRO A 81 -6.98 -6.15 -30.73
CA PRO A 81 -7.93 -7.21 -30.39
C PRO A 81 -7.88 -8.33 -31.43
N ARG A 82 -7.96 -9.58 -30.97
CA ARG A 82 -8.11 -10.75 -31.84
C ARG A 82 -9.59 -11.12 -31.86
N ILE A 83 -10.15 -11.24 -33.07
CA ILE A 83 -11.55 -11.60 -33.25
C ILE A 83 -11.70 -13.13 -33.37
N LEU A 84 -12.90 -13.64 -33.10
CA LEU A 84 -13.25 -15.07 -33.18
C LEU A 84 -12.40 -15.96 -32.27
N VAL A 85 -11.95 -15.43 -31.12
CA VAL A 85 -11.32 -16.20 -30.05
C VAL A 85 -12.39 -16.59 -29.04
N ASP A 86 -12.46 -17.87 -28.69
CA ASP A 86 -13.34 -18.33 -27.61
C ASP A 86 -12.84 -17.79 -26.26
N VAL A 87 -13.63 -16.90 -25.67
CA VAL A 87 -13.40 -16.28 -24.37
C VAL A 87 -14.51 -16.64 -23.37
N SER A 88 -15.26 -17.73 -23.63
CA SER A 88 -16.32 -18.21 -22.73
C SER A 88 -15.79 -18.59 -21.34
N ARG A 89 -14.48 -18.85 -21.21
CA ARG A 89 -13.78 -19.07 -19.94
C ARG A 89 -12.47 -18.28 -19.94
N ILE A 90 -12.33 -17.35 -19.01
CA ILE A 90 -11.12 -16.55 -18.82
C ILE A 90 -10.52 -16.96 -17.46
N ASP A 91 -9.27 -17.42 -17.47
CA ASP A 91 -8.50 -17.69 -16.27
C ASP A 91 -7.37 -16.65 -16.16
N LEU A 92 -7.46 -15.78 -15.16
CA LEU A 92 -6.43 -14.79 -14.86
C LEU A 92 -5.38 -15.32 -13.86
N SER A 93 -5.58 -16.51 -13.31
CA SER A 93 -4.72 -17.04 -12.26
C SER A 93 -3.30 -17.29 -12.77
N THR A 94 -2.34 -17.05 -11.90
CA THR A 94 -0.92 -17.21 -12.21
C THR A 94 -0.14 -17.55 -10.94
N THR A 95 1.19 -17.68 -11.04
CA THR A 95 2.07 -17.93 -9.91
C THR A 95 3.17 -16.86 -9.82
N ILE A 96 3.52 -16.47 -8.59
CA ILE A 96 4.68 -15.62 -8.29
C ILE A 96 5.49 -16.31 -7.20
N LEU A 97 6.76 -16.65 -7.48
CA LEU A 97 7.64 -17.38 -6.56
C LEU A 97 6.95 -18.64 -5.98
N ASP A 98 6.31 -19.43 -6.85
CA ASP A 98 5.53 -20.63 -6.53
C ASP A 98 4.23 -20.43 -5.73
N TYR A 99 3.82 -19.19 -5.47
CA TYR A 99 2.53 -18.89 -4.85
C TYR A 99 1.47 -18.60 -5.91
N LYS A 100 0.38 -19.37 -5.90
CA LYS A 100 -0.77 -19.16 -6.78
C LYS A 100 -1.57 -17.93 -6.35
N ILE A 101 -1.86 -17.05 -7.30
CA ILE A 101 -2.69 -15.86 -7.14
C ILE A 101 -3.84 -15.86 -8.15
N SER A 102 -4.93 -15.15 -7.84
CA SER A 102 -6.16 -15.10 -8.66
C SER A 102 -6.01 -14.30 -9.96
N ALA A 103 -5.10 -13.32 -9.99
CA ALA A 103 -4.81 -12.43 -11.11
C ALA A 103 -3.35 -11.94 -11.02
N PRO A 104 -2.71 -11.49 -12.12
CA PRO A 104 -1.32 -11.01 -12.13
C PRO A 104 -1.18 -9.60 -11.53
N ILE A 105 -1.78 -9.37 -10.36
CA ILE A 105 -1.83 -8.07 -9.67
C ILE A 105 -1.55 -8.33 -8.19
N ILE A 106 -0.51 -7.70 -7.63
CA ILE A 106 -0.15 -7.76 -6.21
C ILE A 106 -0.23 -6.37 -5.58
N ILE A 107 -0.32 -6.30 -4.25
CA ILE A 107 -0.33 -5.02 -3.53
C ILE A 107 1.12 -4.59 -3.28
N ALA A 108 1.51 -3.47 -3.88
CA ALA A 108 2.83 -2.87 -3.72
C ALA A 108 3.09 -2.38 -2.28
N PRO A 109 4.36 -2.29 -1.85
CA PRO A 109 4.69 -1.78 -0.52
C PRO A 109 4.48 -0.27 -0.45
N THR A 110 3.37 0.13 0.17
CA THR A 110 3.07 1.51 0.54
C THR A 110 3.18 1.70 2.04
N ALA A 111 3.63 2.88 2.48
CA ALA A 111 3.87 3.17 3.88
C ALA A 111 2.63 3.75 4.58
N LEU A 112 2.61 3.61 5.90
CA LEU A 112 1.74 4.38 6.80
C LEU A 112 0.23 4.30 6.52
N HIS A 113 -0.35 3.12 6.23
CA HIS A 113 -1.75 3.02 5.79
C HIS A 113 -2.77 3.59 6.79
N LYS A 114 -2.38 3.74 8.07
CA LYS A 114 -3.24 4.36 9.10
C LYS A 114 -3.49 5.85 8.90
N LEU A 115 -2.77 6.51 8.01
CA LEU A 115 -3.13 7.87 7.58
C LEU A 115 -4.38 7.88 6.69
N ALA A 116 -4.65 6.78 5.98
CA ALA A 116 -5.81 6.64 5.10
C ALA A 116 -7.02 5.96 5.78
N ASN A 117 -6.77 4.96 6.62
CA ASN A 117 -7.82 4.21 7.30
C ASN A 117 -7.34 3.71 8.67
N PRO A 118 -8.11 3.82 9.77
CA PRO A 118 -7.67 3.41 11.11
C PRO A 118 -7.16 1.96 11.23
N GLU A 119 -7.67 1.03 10.43
CA GLU A 119 -7.21 -0.37 10.40
C GLU A 119 -5.88 -0.55 9.65
N GLY A 120 -5.53 0.38 8.75
CA GLY A 120 -4.25 0.43 8.05
C GLY A 120 -3.89 -0.86 7.31
N GLU A 121 -2.65 -1.32 7.50
CA GLU A 121 -2.09 -2.47 6.79
C GLU A 121 -2.82 -3.78 7.11
N VAL A 122 -3.46 -3.87 8.28
CA VAL A 122 -4.26 -5.03 8.66
C VAL A 122 -5.48 -5.18 7.74
N ALA A 123 -6.17 -4.08 7.43
CA ALA A 123 -7.28 -4.11 6.46
C ALA A 123 -6.78 -4.49 5.06
N THR A 124 -5.64 -3.93 4.63
CA THR A 124 -5.01 -4.29 3.34
C THR A 124 -4.65 -5.77 3.26
N ALA A 125 -4.11 -6.35 4.34
CA ALA A 125 -3.74 -7.76 4.38
C ALA A 125 -4.98 -8.68 4.29
N ARG A 126 -6.07 -8.32 4.99
CA ARG A 126 -7.33 -9.05 4.87
C ARG A 126 -7.91 -8.96 3.46
N ALA A 127 -7.84 -7.80 2.81
CA ALA A 127 -8.27 -7.62 1.42
C ALA A 127 -7.42 -8.46 0.46
N ALA A 128 -6.10 -8.52 0.65
CA ALA A 128 -5.23 -9.39 -0.13
C ALA A 128 -5.59 -10.87 0.02
N ALA A 129 -5.92 -11.30 1.25
CA ALA A 129 -6.38 -12.66 1.53
C ALA A 129 -7.69 -12.96 0.79
N SER A 130 -8.70 -12.08 0.88
CA SER A 130 -9.99 -12.28 0.22
C SER A 130 -9.88 -12.30 -1.30
N CYS A 131 -8.97 -11.52 -1.87
CA CYS A 131 -8.71 -11.50 -3.31
C CYS A 131 -7.77 -12.62 -3.77
N ASN A 132 -7.23 -13.44 -2.85
CA ASN A 132 -6.19 -14.43 -3.14
C ASN A 132 -5.02 -13.83 -3.93
N THR A 133 -4.45 -12.75 -3.40
CA THR A 133 -3.24 -12.11 -3.93
C THR A 133 -2.20 -11.86 -2.83
N ILE A 134 -1.01 -11.44 -3.23
CA ILE A 134 0.12 -11.15 -2.37
C ILE A 134 0.07 -9.70 -1.90
N MET A 135 0.26 -9.50 -0.60
CA MET A 135 0.58 -8.18 -0.05
C MET A 135 2.08 -8.06 0.19
N VAL A 136 2.70 -6.99 -0.33
CA VAL A 136 4.06 -6.60 0.07
C VAL A 136 3.95 -5.57 1.19
N LEU A 137 4.40 -5.91 2.40
CA LEU A 137 4.37 -5.01 3.56
C LEU A 137 5.61 -4.11 3.59
N SER A 138 5.43 -2.80 3.68
CA SER A 138 6.53 -1.85 3.89
C SER A 138 7.16 -1.99 5.27
N PHE A 139 8.49 -1.81 5.39
CA PHE A 139 9.13 -1.72 6.70
C PHE A 139 8.66 -0.49 7.51
N THR A 140 8.19 0.56 6.83
CA THR A 140 7.60 1.79 7.42
C THR A 140 6.08 1.72 7.56
N SER A 141 5.52 0.52 7.69
CA SER A 141 4.09 0.34 8.00
C SER A 141 3.70 0.92 9.37
N SER A 142 2.47 1.41 9.49
CA SER A 142 1.88 1.86 10.76
C SER A 142 1.48 0.70 11.68
N SER A 143 1.36 -0.51 11.13
CA SER A 143 1.10 -1.76 11.85
C SER A 143 2.37 -2.61 11.88
N SER A 144 2.61 -3.37 12.95
CA SER A 144 3.83 -4.18 13.05
C SER A 144 3.78 -5.41 12.13
N ILE A 145 4.95 -6.00 11.85
CA ILE A 145 5.08 -7.30 11.15
C ILE A 145 4.13 -8.33 11.79
N GLU A 146 4.11 -8.41 13.11
CA GLU A 146 3.34 -9.36 13.89
C GLU A 146 1.82 -9.08 13.81
N GLU A 147 1.41 -7.81 13.92
CA GLU A 147 -0.01 -7.41 13.79
C GLU A 147 -0.57 -7.80 12.41
N VAL A 148 0.20 -7.53 11.35
CA VAL A 148 -0.18 -7.89 9.98
C VAL A 148 -0.11 -9.40 9.77
N ALA A 149 0.85 -10.10 10.38
CA ALA A 149 0.98 -11.54 10.27
C ALA A 149 -0.22 -12.29 10.88
N ALA A 150 -0.68 -11.83 12.03
CA ALA A 150 -1.78 -12.41 12.78
C ALA A 150 -3.17 -12.12 12.17
N SER A 151 -3.31 -11.13 11.27
CA SER A 151 -4.63 -10.67 10.83
C SER A 151 -5.32 -11.57 9.80
N CYS A 152 -4.57 -12.38 9.07
CA CYS A 152 -5.08 -13.21 7.97
C CYS A 152 -4.04 -14.23 7.48
N ASN A 153 -4.48 -15.17 6.63
CA ASN A 153 -3.64 -16.17 5.98
C ASN A 153 -3.19 -15.78 4.56
N ALA A 154 -3.11 -14.48 4.23
CA ALA A 154 -2.58 -14.02 2.95
C ALA A 154 -1.10 -14.42 2.78
N VAL A 155 -0.69 -14.69 1.54
CA VAL A 155 0.74 -14.70 1.19
C VAL A 155 1.26 -13.27 1.30
N ARG A 156 2.33 -13.09 2.07
CA ARG A 156 2.92 -11.77 2.32
C ARG A 156 4.39 -11.77 2.00
N PHE A 157 4.84 -10.73 1.30
CA PHE A 157 6.26 -10.40 1.15
C PHE A 157 6.59 -9.20 2.02
N TYR A 158 7.86 -9.05 2.38
CA TYR A 158 8.31 -7.96 3.24
C TYR A 158 9.29 -7.07 2.49
N GLN A 159 8.96 -5.80 2.36
CA GLN A 159 9.81 -4.80 1.75
C GLN A 159 10.79 -4.23 2.77
N LEU A 160 12.05 -4.09 2.37
CA LEU A 160 13.15 -3.65 3.23
C LEU A 160 14.03 -2.61 2.53
N TYR A 161 14.54 -1.67 3.33
CA TYR A 161 15.64 -0.75 2.96
C TYR A 161 16.97 -1.20 3.56
N VAL A 162 18.06 -0.82 2.89
CA VAL A 162 19.41 -1.06 3.40
C VAL A 162 19.79 -0.03 4.46
N PHE A 163 19.74 -0.43 5.72
CA PHE A 163 20.23 0.37 6.84
C PHE A 163 21.75 0.36 6.95
N LYS A 164 22.35 1.48 7.42
CA LYS A 164 23.78 1.51 7.79
C LYS A 164 24.13 0.45 8.82
N LYS A 165 23.32 0.36 9.87
CA LYS A 165 23.43 -0.68 10.89
C LYS A 165 22.74 -1.94 10.40
N ARG A 166 23.54 -2.90 9.92
CA ARG A 166 23.04 -4.16 9.35
C ARG A 166 22.24 -5.01 10.34
N ASP A 167 22.52 -4.88 11.64
CA ASP A 167 21.78 -5.58 12.69
C ASP A 167 20.28 -5.22 12.73
N ILE A 168 19.92 -3.99 12.36
CA ILE A 168 18.51 -3.55 12.26
C ILE A 168 17.83 -4.31 11.13
N ALA A 169 18.44 -4.31 9.94
CA ALA A 169 17.95 -5.05 8.78
C ALA A 169 17.83 -6.55 9.10
N ALA A 170 18.85 -7.15 9.71
CA ALA A 170 18.84 -8.55 10.11
C ALA A 170 17.71 -8.86 11.10
N THR A 171 17.47 -7.98 12.08
CA THR A 171 16.37 -8.13 13.04
C THR A 171 15.00 -8.09 12.36
N LEU A 172 14.79 -7.17 11.42
CA LEU A 172 13.54 -7.08 10.67
C LEU A 172 13.31 -8.30 9.77
N VAL A 173 14.35 -8.79 9.09
CA VAL A 173 14.28 -10.00 8.28
C VAL A 173 13.92 -11.20 9.15
N GLN A 174 14.62 -11.42 10.27
CA GLN A 174 14.32 -12.52 11.18
C GLN A 174 12.88 -12.44 11.73
N ARG A 175 12.38 -11.25 12.03
CA ARG A 175 10.99 -11.05 12.44
C ARG A 175 10.02 -11.40 11.32
N ALA A 176 10.27 -10.95 10.10
CA ALA A 176 9.42 -11.28 8.94
C ALA A 176 9.40 -12.80 8.68
N GLU A 177 10.56 -13.46 8.67
CA GLU A 177 10.69 -14.90 8.48
C GLU A 177 9.92 -15.69 9.56
N ARG A 178 10.11 -15.35 10.84
CA ARG A 178 9.40 -15.98 11.97
C ARG A 178 7.89 -15.82 11.89
N ASN A 179 7.42 -14.74 11.27
CA ASN A 179 6.01 -14.44 11.07
C ASN A 179 5.47 -14.93 9.71
N GLY A 180 6.22 -15.78 9.01
CA GLY A 180 5.75 -16.49 7.83
C GLY A 180 5.69 -15.65 6.55
N PHE A 181 6.39 -14.52 6.50
CA PHE A 181 6.61 -13.80 5.24
C PHE A 181 7.45 -14.65 4.28
N LYS A 182 7.10 -14.63 3.00
CA LYS A 182 7.55 -15.63 2.02
C LYS A 182 8.65 -15.16 1.08
N ALA A 183 8.87 -13.84 1.00
CA ALA A 183 9.96 -13.26 0.23
C ALA A 183 10.31 -11.87 0.79
N LEU A 184 11.52 -11.42 0.43
CA LEU A 184 11.98 -10.06 0.68
C LEU A 184 11.95 -9.24 -0.62
N VAL A 185 11.49 -8.01 -0.53
CA VAL A 185 11.54 -7.01 -1.59
C VAL A 185 12.54 -5.94 -1.19
N LEU A 186 13.75 -6.02 -1.72
CA LEU A 186 14.79 -5.03 -1.43
C LEU A 186 14.60 -3.80 -2.31
N THR A 187 14.26 -2.67 -1.71
CA THR A 187 14.17 -1.40 -2.44
C THR A 187 15.51 -0.67 -2.35
N ALA A 188 16.11 -0.42 -3.50
CA ALA A 188 17.48 0.10 -3.63
C ALA A 188 17.57 1.48 -4.30
N ASP A 189 16.45 2.03 -4.76
CA ASP A 189 16.34 3.33 -5.46
C ASP A 189 16.23 4.54 -4.53
N THR A 190 16.16 4.32 -3.21
CA THR A 190 16.02 5.38 -2.19
C THR A 190 17.26 5.55 -1.30
N PRO A 191 18.49 5.77 -1.81
CA PRO A 191 19.63 6.09 -0.94
C PRO A 191 19.47 7.45 -0.23
N ARG A 192 18.64 8.32 -0.81
CA ARG A 192 18.10 9.55 -0.23
C ARG A 192 16.62 9.62 -0.59
N LEU A 193 15.82 10.28 0.24
CA LEU A 193 14.42 10.53 -0.10
C LEU A 193 14.35 11.51 -1.28
N GLY A 194 13.40 11.27 -2.18
CA GLY A 194 13.07 12.22 -3.23
C GLY A 194 12.55 13.53 -2.66
N ARG A 195 12.76 14.63 -3.37
CA ARG A 195 12.30 15.95 -2.97
C ARG A 195 10.82 16.12 -3.33
N ARG A 196 9.92 15.80 -2.40
CA ARG A 196 8.46 15.90 -2.58
C ARG A 196 7.97 17.24 -2.08
N GLU A 197 7.69 18.18 -2.98
CA GLU A 197 7.38 19.56 -2.61
C GLU A 197 6.10 19.68 -1.77
N ALA A 198 5.10 18.84 -2.02
CA ALA A 198 3.86 18.84 -1.27
C ALA A 198 4.10 18.46 0.20
N ASP A 199 4.93 17.44 0.46
CA ASP A 199 5.32 17.03 1.82
C ASP A 199 6.07 18.15 2.55
N ILE A 200 6.92 18.90 1.84
CA ILE A 200 7.66 20.05 2.37
C ILE A 200 6.70 21.20 2.72
N LYS A 201 5.82 21.59 1.79
CA LYS A 201 4.84 22.67 1.97
C LYS A 201 3.87 22.36 3.11
N ASN A 202 3.41 21.11 3.21
CA ASN A 202 2.49 20.66 4.25
C ASN A 202 3.17 20.36 5.59
N LYS A 203 4.51 20.42 5.67
CA LYS A 203 5.29 20.08 6.85
C LYS A 203 5.00 18.66 7.37
N MET A 204 4.97 17.68 6.46
CA MET A 204 4.52 16.31 6.74
C MET A 204 5.22 15.71 7.97
N ILE A 205 4.41 15.12 8.84
CA ILE A 205 4.82 14.49 10.09
C ILE A 205 4.63 12.99 10.01
N THR A 206 5.75 12.27 10.08
CA THR A 206 5.76 10.81 10.17
C THR A 206 5.37 10.36 11.58
N PRO A 207 4.33 9.53 11.75
CA PRO A 207 4.04 8.88 13.02
C PRO A 207 5.17 7.92 13.42
N PRO A 208 5.29 7.56 14.72
CA PRO A 208 6.24 6.55 15.17
C PRO A 208 6.10 5.24 14.39
N LEU A 209 7.23 4.73 13.90
CA LEU A 209 7.28 3.50 13.11
C LEU A 209 7.39 2.29 14.04
N LYS A 210 6.28 1.56 14.23
CA LYS A 210 6.20 0.41 15.15
C LYS A 210 7.28 -0.64 14.91
N ASN A 211 7.63 -0.92 13.65
CA ASN A 211 8.64 -1.92 13.33
C ASN A 211 10.06 -1.54 13.81
N LEU A 212 10.32 -0.25 13.99
CA LEU A 212 11.63 0.29 14.37
C LEU A 212 11.69 0.71 15.84
N GLU A 213 10.60 0.51 16.60
CA GLU A 213 10.56 0.80 18.03
C GLU A 213 11.63 -0.01 18.78
N GLY A 214 12.40 0.66 19.63
CA GLY A 214 13.54 0.08 20.35
C GLY A 214 14.79 -0.21 19.49
N LEU A 215 14.69 -0.22 18.17
CA LEU A 215 15.82 -0.40 17.25
C LEU A 215 16.47 0.92 16.84
N LEU A 216 15.68 2.00 16.82
CA LEU A 216 16.12 3.36 16.51
C LEU A 216 15.52 4.34 17.51
N SER A 217 16.23 5.45 17.78
CA SER A 217 15.64 6.56 18.52
C SER A 217 14.56 7.20 17.64
N THR A 218 13.30 6.99 18.00
CA THR A 218 12.11 7.53 17.31
C THR A 218 11.72 8.92 17.79
N LYS A 219 12.57 9.61 18.59
CA LYS A 219 12.27 10.98 19.05
C LYS A 219 12.01 11.88 17.84
N VAL A 220 10.82 12.45 17.78
CA VAL A 220 10.40 13.48 16.82
C VAL A 220 10.99 14.80 17.32
N SER A 221 11.83 15.45 16.52
CA SER A 221 12.35 16.78 16.85
C SER A 221 11.49 17.82 16.14
N SER A 222 10.77 18.63 16.92
CA SER A 222 9.90 19.70 16.42
C SER A 222 10.63 20.91 15.83
N ASP A 223 11.97 20.95 15.93
CA ASP A 223 12.73 22.20 15.81
C ASP A 223 13.39 22.40 14.44
N THR A 224 13.24 21.46 13.48
CA THR A 224 13.94 21.50 12.18
C THR A 224 13.05 21.12 10.99
N GLY A 225 12.21 22.06 10.52
CA GLY A 225 11.50 21.91 9.24
C GLY A 225 10.51 20.73 9.20
N SER A 226 10.03 20.34 8.01
CA SER A 226 9.12 19.20 7.87
C SER A 226 9.80 17.93 8.44
N ASN A 227 9.09 17.19 9.29
CA ASN A 227 9.64 16.01 9.95
C ASN A 227 10.13 14.96 8.95
N PHE A 228 9.61 14.96 7.71
CA PHE A 228 10.09 14.11 6.62
C PHE A 228 11.51 14.46 6.13
N GLU A 229 11.87 15.74 6.03
CA GLU A 229 13.25 16.16 5.73
C GLU A 229 14.20 15.92 6.91
N ALA A 230 13.72 16.12 8.14
CA ALA A 230 14.49 15.82 9.35
C ALA A 230 14.77 14.31 9.48
N ASP A 231 13.78 13.47 9.15
CA ASP A 231 13.90 12.02 9.02
C ASP A 231 14.87 11.65 7.89
N ALA A 232 14.75 12.23 6.69
CA ALA A 232 15.67 12.02 5.56
C ALA A 232 17.14 12.36 5.88
N LYS A 233 17.36 13.36 6.76
CA LYS A 233 18.68 13.79 7.25
C LYS A 233 19.21 12.89 8.37
N ARG A 234 18.42 11.95 8.90
CA ARG A 234 18.91 11.08 9.98
C ARG A 234 20.03 10.20 9.45
N PRO A 235 21.18 10.13 10.16
CA PRO A 235 22.36 9.42 9.71
C PRO A 235 22.13 7.93 9.43
N TRP A 236 21.05 7.33 9.92
CA TRP A 236 20.76 5.91 9.79
C TRP A 236 19.93 5.54 8.57
N MET A 237 19.35 6.51 7.86
CA MET A 237 18.22 6.25 6.97
C MET A 237 18.58 5.37 5.77
N LEU A 238 19.62 5.69 4.99
CA LEU A 238 20.23 4.81 3.98
C LEU A 238 21.64 5.35 3.60
N LEU A 239 22.53 4.41 3.27
CA LEU A 239 23.97 4.56 2.92
C LEU A 239 24.85 5.36 3.88
#